data_AF-A0A1M5IIM3-F1
#
_entry.id   AF-A0A1M5IIM3-F1
#
_cell.length_a   1.000
_cell.length_b   1.000
_cell.length_c   1.000
_cell.angle_alpha   90.00
_cell.angle_beta   90.00
_cell.angle_gamma   90.00
#
_symmetry.space_group_name_H-M   'P 1'
#
loop_
_entity.id
_entity.type
_entity.pdbx_description
1 polymer ?
#
loop_
_entity_poly.entity_id
_entity_poly.type
_entity_poly.pdbx_seq_one_letter_code
_entity_poly.pdbx_strand_id
1 'polypeptide(L)' 'MPLARYEIVGREDHFVVRHDEDVTGPYVTKEAAFEAAVSTAGHAMAEGYAVEVIVPAGAEGRRSGNA' A
#
# COMPACT_ATOMS: atom_id res chain seq x y z
N MET A 1 -6.97 -19.23 6.64
CA MET A 1 -6.34 -18.76 5.39
C MET A 1 -5.48 -17.57 5.76
N PRO A 2 -4.18 -17.57 5.45
CA PRO A 2 -3.34 -16.42 5.77
C PRO A 2 -3.71 -15.24 4.87
N LEU A 3 -3.79 -14.04 5.47
CA LEU A 3 -4.18 -12.80 4.81
C LEU A 3 -2.96 -11.90 4.70
N ALA A 4 -2.59 -11.53 3.48
CA ALA A 4 -1.56 -10.53 3.21
C ALA A 4 -2.24 -9.19 2.93
N ARG A 5 -2.00 -8.20 3.81
CA ARG A 5 -2.65 -6.89 3.71
C ARG A 5 -1.62 -5.82 3.34
N TYR A 6 -1.83 -5.19 2.20
CA TYR A 6 -0.97 -4.13 1.67
C TYR A 6 -1.71 -2.80 1.73
N GLU A 7 -1.16 -1.83 2.44
CA GLU A 7 -1.76 -0.50 2.61
C GLU A 7 -0.81 0.57 2.09
N ILE A 8 -1.28 1.37 1.12
CA ILE A 8 -0.51 2.49 0.61
C ILE A 8 -0.68 3.68 1.54
N VAL A 9 0.41 4.16 2.12
CA VAL A 9 0.43 5.31 3.01
C VAL A 9 1.14 6.47 2.31
N GLY A 10 0.42 7.55 2.07
CA GLY A 10 1.00 8.82 1.63
C GLY A 10 1.70 9.52 2.79
N ARG A 11 2.97 9.87 2.60
CA ARG A 11 3.75 10.80 3.44
C ARG A 11 3.84 12.16 2.72
N GLU A 12 4.55 13.12 3.32
CA GLU A 12 4.57 14.51 2.84
C GLU A 12 5.00 14.66 1.37
N ASP A 13 6.00 13.89 0.94
CA ASP A 13 6.61 13.97 -0.39
C ASP A 13 6.74 12.62 -1.11
N HIS A 14 6.33 11.53 -0.46
CA HIS A 14 6.49 10.17 -0.99
C HIS A 14 5.38 9.24 -0.49
N PHE A 15 5.28 8.08 -1.12
CA PHE A 15 4.38 7.00 -0.76
C PHE A 15 5.18 5.81 -0.23
N VAL A 16 4.59 5.08 0.70
CA VAL A 16 5.13 3.81 1.17
C VAL A 16 4.05 2.75 1.14
N VAL A 17 4.44 1.50 0.94
CA VAL A 17 3.56 0.33 1.04
C VAL A 17 3.83 -0.32 2.38
N ARG A 18 2.83 -0.38 3.25
CA ARG A 18 2.89 -1.12 4.50
C ARG A 18 2.30 -2.50 4.28
N HIS A 19 3.04 -3.54 4.66
CA HIS A 19 2.59 -4.92 4.68
C HIS A 19 2.97 -5.53 6.03
N ASP A 20 1.97 -5.83 6.86
CA ASP A 20 2.17 -6.29 8.25
C ASP A 20 3.15 -5.38 9.04
N GLU A 21 4.34 -5.88 9.37
CA GLU A 21 5.40 -5.16 10.09
C GLU A 21 6.44 -4.52 9.16
N ASP A 22 6.37 -4.81 7.86
CA ASP A 22 7.28 -4.31 6.83
C ASP A 22 6.74 -3.07 6.13
N VAL A 23 7.66 -2.19 5.74
CA VAL A 23 7.37 -0.97 4.99
C VAL A 23 8.32 -0.89 3.80
N THR A 24 7.76 -0.83 2.60
CA THR A 24 8.49 -0.73 1.34
C THR A 24 8.36 0.68 0.76
N GLY A 25 9.47 1.26 0.31
CA GLY A 25 9.54 2.61 -0.25
C GLY A 25 10.91 3.27 0.00
N PRO A 26 11.03 4.59 -0.18
CA PRO A 26 9.99 5.56 -0.58
C PRO A 26 9.71 5.53 -2.09
N TYR A 27 8.45 5.74 -2.47
CA TYR A 27 7.99 5.88 -3.85
C TYR A 27 7.59 7.33 -4.14
N VAL A 28 7.99 7.86 -5.30
CA VAL A 28 7.68 9.25 -5.68
C VAL A 28 6.21 9.43 -6.03
N THR A 29 5.58 8.43 -6.66
CA THR A 29 4.18 8.49 -7.09
C THR A 29 3.35 7.39 -6.42
N LYS A 30 2.06 7.66 -6.32
CA LYS A 30 1.08 6.72 -5.75
C LYS A 30 0.96 5.48 -6.61
N GLU A 31 1.02 5.64 -7.93
CA GLU A 31 0.99 4.58 -8.92
C GLU A 31 2.20 3.65 -8.77
N ALA A 32 3.40 4.20 -8.52
CA ALA A 32 4.60 3.39 -8.29
C ALA A 32 4.50 2.55 -7.00
N ALA A 33 3.95 3.14 -5.93
CA ALA A 33 3.66 2.39 -4.71
C ALA A 33 2.60 1.30 -4.94
N PHE A 34 1.57 1.59 -5.75
CA PHE A 34 0.54 0.61 -6.08
C PHE A 34 1.08 -0.54 -6.93
N GLU A 35 1.89 -0.26 -7.94
CA GLU A 35 2.50 -1.29 -8.79
C GLU A 35 3.39 -2.22 -7.97
N ALA A 36 4.20 -1.66 -7.06
CA ALA A 36 5.01 -2.45 -6.14
C ALA A 36 4.14 -3.32 -5.22
N ALA A 37 3.09 -2.75 -4.63
CA ALA A 37 2.16 -3.50 -3.77
C ALA A 37 1.48 -4.64 -4.53
N VAL A 38 1.00 -4.40 -5.75
CA VAL A 38 0.33 -5.41 -6.59
C VAL A 38 1.31 -6.50 -7.04
N SER A 39 2.57 -6.16 -7.32
CA SER A 39 3.61 -7.13 -7.65
C SER A 39 3.85 -8.11 -6.50
N THR A 40 4.02 -7.60 -5.27
CA THR A 40 4.18 -8.43 -4.07
C THR A 40 2.91 -9.21 -3.74
N ALA A 41 1.75 -8.58 -3.89
CA ALA A 41 0.45 -9.24 -3.77
C ALA A 41 0.32 -10.43 -4.73
N GLY A 42 0.74 -10.30 -5.98
CA GLY A 42 0.74 -11.39 -6.96
C GLY A 42 1.59 -12.59 -6.52
N HIS A 43 2.72 -12.34 -5.85
CA HIS A 43 3.52 -13.40 -5.24
C HIS A 43 2.76 -14.12 -4.12
N ALA A 44 2.16 -13.38 -3.19
CA ALA A 44 1.37 -13.95 -2.10
C ALA A 44 0.14 -14.73 -2.61
N MET A 45 -0.51 -14.27 -3.69
CA MET A 45 -1.59 -15.01 -4.35
C MET A 45 -1.11 -16.36 -4.89
N ALA A 46 0.08 -16.42 -5.50
CA ALA A 46 0.65 -17.66 -6.02
C ALA A 46 0.95 -18.68 -4.91
N GLU A 47 1.25 -18.20 -3.71
CA GLU A 47 1.45 -19.04 -2.52
C GLU A 47 0.15 -19.43 -1.80
N GLY A 48 -1.01 -18.97 -2.28
CA GLY A 48 -2.33 -19.32 -1.75
C GLY A 48 -2.82 -18.43 -0.60
N TYR A 49 -2.25 -17.23 -0.44
CA TYR A 49 -2.70 -16.24 0.52
C TYR A 49 -3.89 -15.46 -0.03
N ALA A 50 -4.83 -15.10 0.85
CA ALA A 50 -5.83 -14.09 0.54
C ALA A 50 -5.12 -12.72 0.54
N VAL A 51 -5.42 -11.85 -0.43
CA VAL A 51 -4.74 -10.56 -0.53
C VAL A 51 -5.73 -9.42 -0.54
N GLU A 52 -5.43 -8.39 0.26
CA GLU A 52 -6.17 -7.14 0.31
C GLU A 52 -5.21 -5.97 0.05
N VAL A 53 -5.53 -5.15 -0.95
CA VAL A 53 -4.75 -3.94 -1.28
C VAL A 53 -5.63 -2.73 -1.01
N ILE A 54 -5.24 -1.93 -0.03
CA ILE A 54 -5.96 -0.73 0.41
C ILE A 54 -5.23 0.50 -0.15
N VAL A 55 -5.96 1.24 -0.97
CA VAL A 55 -5.47 2.49 -1.57
C VAL A 55 -6.34 3.64 -1.04
N PRO A 56 -5.79 4.57 -0.24
CA PRO A 56 -6.59 5.65 0.34
C PRO A 56 -7.15 6.57 -0.74
N ALA A 57 -8.43 6.91 -0.64
CA ALA A 57 -9.09 7.89 -1.50
C ALA A 57 -8.73 9.31 -1.03
N GLY A 58 -7.78 9.96 -1.73
CA GLY A 58 -7.15 11.21 -1.27
C GLY A 58 -6.22 10.98 -0.07
N ALA A 59 -5.09 11.65 0.08
CA ALA A 59 -4.67 12.92 -0.45
C ALA A 59 -3.17 12.89 -0.79
N GLU A 60 -2.80 13.42 -1.95
CA GLU A 60 -1.63 14.29 -1.97
C GLU A 60 -1.90 15.40 -0.93
N GLY A 61 -1.26 15.32 0.24
CA GLY A 61 -1.10 16.46 1.15
C GLY A 61 -2.35 17.23 1.62
N ARG A 62 -3.52 16.62 1.80
CA ARG A 62 -4.65 17.30 2.48
C ARG A 62 -5.24 16.47 3.60
N ARG A 63 -4.92 16.93 4.81
CA ARG A 63 -5.45 16.52 6.11
C ARG A 63 -6.91 16.06 5.97
N SER A 64 -7.16 14.79 6.24
CA SER A 64 -8.50 14.36 6.64
C SER A 64 -8.78 15.00 7.99
N GLY A 65 -9.47 16.15 7.95
CA GLY A 65 -10.07 16.76 9.12
C GLY A 65 -11.30 15.93 9.50
N ASN A 66 -11.31 15.52 10.76
CA ASN A 66 -12.45 14.99 11.49
C ASN A 66 -13.68 15.90 11.27
N ALA A 67 -14.81 15.31 10.88
CA ALA A 67 -16.15 15.90 10.92
C ALA A 67 -17.14 14.82 11.37
#